data_AF-A0A7S2YZN3-F1
#
_entry.id   AF-A0A7S2YZN3-F1
#
_cell.length_a   1.000
_cell.length_b   1.000
_cell.length_c   1.000
_cell.angle_alpha   90.00
_cell.angle_beta   90.00
_cell.angle_gamma   90.00
#
_symmetry.space_group_name_H-M   'P 1'
#
loop_
_entity.id
_entity.type
_entity.pdbx_description
1 polymer ?
#
loop_
_entity_poly.entity_id
_entity_poly.type
_entity_poly.pdbx_seq_one_letter_code
_entity_poly.pdbx_strand_id
1 'polypeptide(L)'
;DKGLSDSSIEAALNTIEFSLRENNTGSFPRGLSLMLRSMAAWIYDKDPFDPLKWEDQLAAFKLKLKEQTPTKLFGGLIRKYLVDNPHRVTVNLLPNTTLQKELDSEEQGRLDVLRKSMTESDISELMQKTQDLKTHQETPDPPSALKCIPTLALSDIPKESQKIPTAIRSLGQNVEVLSHDIFTNDVVYAEFAFDMSSVPKHLL
;
A
#
# COMPACT_ATOMS: atom_id res chain seq x y z
N ASP A 1 -16.93 29.29 -3.75
CA ASP A 1 -17.30 30.46 -4.59
C ASP A 1 -16.64 30.46 -5.97
N LYS A 2 -15.33 30.20 -6.10
CA LYS A 2 -14.66 30.17 -7.42
C LYS A 2 -14.72 28.83 -8.17
N GLY A 3 -15.15 27.75 -7.51
CA GLY A 3 -15.24 26.40 -8.11
C GLY A 3 -13.87 25.76 -8.35
N LEU A 4 -13.88 24.62 -9.02
CA LEU A 4 -12.69 23.97 -9.58
C LEU A 4 -12.64 24.29 -11.08
N SER A 5 -11.44 24.43 -11.66
CA SER A 5 -11.30 24.62 -13.10
C SER A 5 -11.62 23.34 -13.85
N ASP A 6 -12.24 23.49 -15.02
CA ASP A 6 -12.61 22.38 -15.91
C ASP A 6 -11.39 21.53 -16.28
N SER A 7 -10.25 22.17 -16.58
CA SER A 7 -9.00 21.49 -16.91
C SER A 7 -8.45 20.63 -15.76
N SER A 8 -8.60 21.07 -14.50
CA SER A 8 -8.16 20.28 -13.35
C SER A 8 -9.03 19.06 -13.13
N ILE A 9 -10.34 19.17 -13.42
CA ILE A 9 -11.27 18.04 -13.32
C ILE A 9 -11.03 17.05 -14.44
N GLU A 10 -10.85 17.53 -15.66
CA GLU A 10 -10.53 16.69 -16.80
C GLU A 10 -9.22 15.92 -16.58
N ALA A 11 -8.17 16.61 -16.10
CA ALA A 11 -6.91 15.98 -15.75
C ALA A 11 -7.09 14.91 -14.65
N ALA A 12 -7.82 15.21 -13.57
CA ALA A 12 -8.07 14.26 -12.49
C ALA A 12 -8.87 13.03 -12.97
N LEU A 13 -9.88 13.23 -13.82
CA LEU A 13 -10.64 12.14 -14.42
C LEU A 13 -9.77 11.25 -15.30
N ASN A 14 -8.93 11.85 -16.13
CA ASN A 14 -7.99 11.12 -16.98
C ASN A 14 -7.01 10.31 -16.13
N THR A 15 -6.45 10.88 -15.05
CA THR A 15 -5.57 10.17 -14.12
C THR A 15 -6.28 8.97 -13.49
N ILE A 16 -7.50 9.15 -12.98
CA ILE A 16 -8.28 8.06 -12.37
C ILE A 16 -8.57 6.95 -13.39
N GLU A 17 -9.03 7.32 -14.59
CA GLU A 17 -9.33 6.36 -15.66
C GLU A 17 -8.07 5.60 -16.09
N PHE A 18 -6.95 6.30 -16.26
CA PHE A 18 -5.68 5.69 -16.60
C PHE A 18 -5.24 4.68 -15.54
N SER A 19 -5.24 5.06 -14.25
CA SER A 19 -4.87 4.14 -13.17
C SER A 19 -5.78 2.91 -13.08
N LEU A 20 -7.09 3.06 -13.35
CA LEU A 20 -8.04 1.94 -13.37
C LEU A 20 -7.80 1.00 -14.57
N ARG A 21 -7.46 1.55 -15.74
CA ARG A 21 -7.15 0.78 -16.95
C ARG A 21 -5.80 0.08 -16.89
N GLU A 22 -4.78 0.80 -16.45
CA GLU A 22 -3.43 0.27 -16.28
C GLU A 22 -3.43 -0.85 -15.22
N ASN A 23 -4.19 -0.63 -14.14
CA ASN A 23 -4.29 -1.51 -12.98
C ASN A 23 -2.91 -2.03 -12.54
N ASN A 24 -1.94 -1.12 -12.54
CA ASN A 24 -0.55 -1.41 -12.22
C ASN A 24 -0.37 -1.36 -10.70
N THR A 25 -0.19 -2.54 -10.12
CA THR A 25 0.01 -2.73 -8.67
C THR A 25 1.49 -2.95 -8.33
N GLY A 26 2.40 -2.78 -9.30
CA GLY A 26 3.82 -3.07 -9.13
C GLY A 26 4.05 -4.53 -8.70
N SER A 27 4.84 -4.72 -7.64
CA SER A 27 5.08 -6.04 -7.03
C SER A 27 3.91 -6.54 -6.18
N PHE A 28 2.93 -5.68 -5.86
CA PHE A 28 1.76 -6.08 -5.09
C PHE A 28 0.82 -6.91 -5.97
N PRO A 29 0.37 -8.10 -5.56
CA PRO A 29 -0.46 -8.95 -6.41
C PRO A 29 -1.79 -8.28 -6.79
N ARG A 30 -2.12 -8.28 -8.08
CA ARG A 30 -3.42 -7.76 -8.57
C ARG A 30 -4.61 -8.42 -7.87
N GLY A 31 -4.56 -9.74 -7.66
CA GLY A 31 -5.61 -10.47 -6.95
C GLY A 31 -5.81 -9.98 -5.51
N LEU A 32 -4.73 -9.66 -4.80
CA LEU A 32 -4.81 -9.10 -3.46
C LEU A 32 -5.37 -7.67 -3.47
N SER A 33 -4.99 -6.86 -4.47
CA SER A 33 -5.58 -5.52 -4.64
C SER A 33 -7.09 -5.58 -4.87
N LEU A 34 -7.56 -6.49 -5.73
CA LEU A 34 -8.99 -6.70 -5.98
C LEU A 34 -9.71 -7.22 -4.73
N MET A 35 -9.11 -8.16 -3.99
CA MET A 35 -9.66 -8.62 -2.72
C MET A 35 -9.85 -7.47 -1.74
N LEU A 36 -8.83 -6.61 -1.55
CA LEU A 36 -8.92 -5.45 -0.65
C LEU A 36 -9.98 -4.44 -1.10
N ARG A 37 -10.13 -4.19 -2.42
CA ARG A 37 -11.22 -3.35 -2.94
C ARG A 37 -12.59 -3.95 -2.63
N SER A 38 -12.75 -5.25 -2.81
CA SER A 38 -13.99 -5.97 -2.50
C SER A 38 -14.32 -5.91 -1.00
N MET A 39 -13.31 -6.08 -0.13
CA MET A 39 -13.46 -5.99 1.33
C MET A 39 -14.04 -4.66 1.80
N ALA A 40 -13.79 -3.55 1.09
CA ALA A 40 -14.35 -2.24 1.46
C ALA A 40 -15.89 -2.19 1.45
N ALA A 41 -16.54 -3.13 0.75
CA ALA A 41 -17.98 -3.32 0.78
C ALA A 41 -18.37 -4.59 1.56
N TRP A 42 -17.67 -5.69 1.29
CA TRP A 42 -18.12 -7.02 1.73
C TRP A 42 -18.18 -7.17 3.26
N ILE A 43 -17.22 -6.60 4.00
CA ILE A 43 -17.20 -6.69 5.48
C ILE A 43 -18.32 -5.89 6.16
N TYR A 44 -19.11 -5.14 5.39
CA TYR A 44 -20.25 -4.36 5.83
C TYR A 44 -21.57 -4.86 5.21
N ASP A 45 -21.62 -6.14 4.82
CA ASP A 45 -22.77 -6.82 4.23
C ASP A 45 -23.28 -6.18 2.93
N LYS A 46 -22.40 -5.53 2.16
CA LYS A 46 -22.69 -4.96 0.84
C LYS A 46 -22.17 -5.86 -0.29
N ASP A 47 -22.61 -5.61 -1.53
CA ASP A 47 -22.17 -6.36 -2.71
C ASP A 47 -20.63 -6.27 -2.86
N PRO A 48 -19.89 -7.40 -2.76
CA PRO A 48 -18.43 -7.44 -2.93
C PRO A 48 -17.96 -7.04 -4.33
N PHE A 49 -18.84 -7.05 -5.34
CA PHE A 49 -18.51 -6.75 -6.73
C PHE A 49 -18.65 -5.25 -7.07
N ASP A 50 -19.43 -4.49 -6.30
CA ASP A 50 -19.67 -3.07 -6.58
C ASP A 50 -18.41 -2.20 -6.59
N PRO A 51 -17.44 -2.38 -5.68
CA PRO A 51 -16.17 -1.65 -5.72
C PRO A 51 -15.24 -2.06 -6.88
N LEU A 52 -15.55 -3.18 -7.56
CA LEU A 52 -14.73 -3.70 -8.67
C LEU A 52 -15.20 -3.17 -10.03
N LYS A 53 -16.50 -2.85 -10.14
CA LYS A 53 -17.13 -2.31 -11.35
C LYS A 53 -16.85 -0.80 -11.41
N TRP A 54 -16.09 -0.33 -12.39
CA TRP A 54 -15.77 1.11 -12.48
C TRP A 54 -16.15 1.76 -13.81
N GLU A 55 -16.24 1.01 -14.92
CA GLU A 55 -16.52 1.58 -16.25
C GLU A 55 -17.88 2.27 -16.33
N ASP A 56 -18.96 1.55 -16.00
CA ASP A 56 -20.32 2.10 -16.02
C ASP A 56 -20.50 3.26 -15.03
N GLN A 57 -19.87 3.14 -13.85
CA GLN A 57 -19.93 4.17 -12.82
C GLN A 57 -19.21 5.45 -13.26
N LEU A 58 -18.03 5.32 -13.88
CA LEU A 58 -17.26 6.43 -14.42
C LEU A 58 -17.98 7.07 -15.61
N ALA A 59 -18.58 6.27 -16.50
CA ALA A 59 -19.37 6.76 -17.63
C ALA A 59 -20.59 7.56 -17.14
N ALA A 60 -21.35 7.02 -16.18
CA ALA A 60 -22.48 7.72 -15.56
C ALA A 60 -22.04 9.01 -14.86
N PHE A 61 -20.87 9.01 -14.21
CA PHE A 61 -20.31 10.21 -13.59
C PHE A 61 -19.93 11.28 -14.62
N LYS A 62 -19.26 10.90 -15.72
CA LYS A 62 -18.94 11.79 -16.83
C LYS A 62 -20.19 12.40 -17.47
N LEU A 63 -21.29 11.66 -17.58
CA LEU A 63 -22.57 12.20 -18.04
C LEU A 63 -23.13 13.27 -17.09
N LYS A 64 -23.17 12.99 -15.79
CA LYS A 64 -23.59 13.97 -14.77
C LYS A 64 -22.76 15.26 -14.79
N LEU A 65 -21.46 15.15 -15.07
CA LEU A 65 -20.57 16.29 -15.23
C LEU A 65 -20.86 17.12 -16.48
N LYS A 66 -21.42 16.54 -17.55
CA LYS A 66 -21.86 17.29 -18.73
C LYS A 66 -23.18 18.02 -18.48
N GLU A 67 -24.04 17.45 -17.65
CA GLU A 67 -25.36 18.01 -17.33
C GLU A 67 -25.33 19.13 -16.28
N GLN A 68 -24.26 19.21 -15.48
CA GLN A 68 -24.10 20.20 -14.41
C GLN A 68 -22.77 20.92 -14.53
N THR A 69 -22.72 22.23 -14.23
CA THR A 69 -21.43 22.91 -14.16
C THR A 69 -20.59 22.30 -13.03
N PRO A 70 -19.27 22.11 -13.23
CA PRO A 70 -18.38 21.59 -12.19
C PRO A 70 -18.48 22.30 -10.84
N THR A 71 -18.62 23.62 -10.87
CA THR A 71 -18.82 24.45 -9.68
C THR A 71 -20.07 24.06 -8.91
N LYS A 72 -21.16 23.69 -9.59
CA LYS A 72 -22.41 23.28 -8.95
C LYS A 72 -22.27 21.90 -8.32
N LEU A 73 -21.73 20.93 -9.07
CA LEU A 73 -21.58 19.55 -8.57
C LEU A 73 -20.59 19.49 -7.40
N PHE A 74 -19.33 19.85 -7.64
CA PHE A 74 -18.28 19.73 -6.62
C PHE A 74 -18.43 20.77 -5.51
N GLY A 75 -18.87 21.99 -5.82
CA GLY A 75 -19.12 23.01 -4.81
C GLY A 75 -20.18 22.58 -3.79
N GLY A 76 -21.25 21.92 -4.26
CA GLY A 76 -22.27 21.33 -3.37
C GLY A 76 -21.71 20.22 -2.48
N LEU A 77 -20.90 19.32 -3.05
CA LEU A 77 -20.27 18.23 -2.29
C LEU A 77 -19.27 18.76 -1.25
N ILE A 78 -18.39 19.69 -1.62
CA ILE A 78 -17.41 20.32 -0.72
C ILE A 78 -18.14 21.01 0.43
N ARG A 79 -19.18 21.79 0.13
CA ARG A 79 -19.95 22.48 1.16
C ARG A 79 -20.61 21.48 2.12
N LYS A 80 -21.33 20.48 1.59
CA LYS A 80 -22.05 19.48 2.39
C LYS A 80 -21.13 18.61 3.26
N TYR A 81 -20.05 18.08 2.70
CA TYR A 81 -19.24 17.06 3.37
C TYR A 81 -18.04 17.62 4.13
N LEU A 82 -17.58 18.84 3.82
CA LEU A 82 -16.39 19.46 4.44
C LEU A 82 -16.69 20.77 5.18
N VAL A 83 -17.26 21.78 4.51
CA VAL A 83 -17.40 23.14 5.08
C VAL A 83 -18.46 23.16 6.18
N ASP A 84 -19.66 22.69 5.85
CA ASP A 84 -20.83 22.74 6.73
C ASP A 84 -20.95 21.49 7.61
N ASN A 85 -20.06 20.51 7.43
CA ASN A 85 -20.07 19.28 8.22
C ASN A 85 -19.43 19.53 9.61
N PRO A 86 -20.22 19.47 10.71
CA PRO A 86 -19.71 19.70 12.05
C PRO A 86 -18.93 18.49 12.60
N HIS A 87 -19.02 17.31 11.96
CA HIS A 87 -18.30 16.11 12.37
C HIS A 87 -16.83 16.19 11.93
N ARG A 88 -16.08 17.08 12.58
CA ARG A 88 -14.70 17.44 12.25
C ARG A 88 -13.82 17.46 13.50
N VAL A 89 -12.65 16.84 13.41
CA VAL A 89 -11.63 16.84 14.47
C VAL A 89 -10.38 17.53 13.94
N THR A 90 -9.81 18.45 14.72
CA THR A 90 -8.49 19.04 14.47
C THR A 90 -7.51 18.49 15.49
N VAL A 91 -6.49 17.77 15.03
CA VAL A 91 -5.45 17.18 15.89
C VAL A 91 -4.16 17.98 15.73
N ASN A 92 -3.57 18.42 16.84
CA ASN A 92 -2.27 19.07 16.88
C ASN A 92 -1.28 18.18 17.63
N LEU A 93 -0.32 17.58 16.93
CA LEU A 93 0.72 16.72 17.51
C LEU A 93 1.99 17.54 17.69
N LEU A 94 2.40 17.75 18.94
CA LEU A 94 3.61 18.49 19.29
C LEU A 94 4.70 17.51 19.76
N PRO A 95 5.97 17.72 19.37
CA PRO A 95 7.06 16.89 19.85
C PRO A 95 7.19 17.03 21.37
N ASN A 96 7.32 15.91 22.07
CA ASN A 96 7.58 15.86 23.50
C ASN A 96 8.80 14.96 23.77
N THR A 97 9.89 15.56 24.25
CA THR A 97 11.15 14.85 24.55
C THR A 97 11.09 14.00 25.82
N THR A 98 10.05 14.18 26.66
CA THR A 98 9.84 13.40 27.88
C THR A 98 8.84 12.27 27.73
N LEU A 99 8.07 12.23 26.63
CA LEU A 99 6.97 11.27 26.44
C LEU A 99 7.42 9.81 26.64
N GLN A 100 8.55 9.41 26.07
CA GLN A 100 9.04 8.04 26.25
C GLN A 100 9.34 7.73 27.72
N LYS A 101 9.97 8.66 28.44
CA LYS A 101 10.28 8.48 29.87
C LYS A 101 9.01 8.37 30.72
N GLU A 102 7.97 9.12 30.36
CA GLU A 102 6.67 9.06 31.04
C GLU A 102 6.01 7.70 30.82
N LEU A 103 5.99 7.21 29.57
CA LEU A 103 5.46 5.89 29.22
C LEU A 103 6.23 4.76 29.92
N ASP A 104 7.57 4.82 29.92
CA ASP A 104 8.42 3.83 30.60
C ASP A 104 8.18 3.85 32.12
N SER A 105 8.02 5.03 32.72
CA SER A 105 7.73 5.15 34.15
C SER A 105 6.33 4.62 34.49
N GLU A 106 5.34 4.83 33.63
CA GLU A 106 3.99 4.28 33.81
C GLU A 106 4.01 2.74 33.71
N GLU A 107 4.70 2.20 32.71
CA GLU A 107 4.89 0.76 32.54
C GLU A 107 5.60 0.15 33.75
N GLN A 108 6.73 0.74 34.18
CA GLN A 108 7.48 0.26 35.35
C GLN A 108 6.61 0.32 36.62
N GLY A 109 5.81 1.38 36.79
CA GLY A 109 4.87 1.48 37.91
C GLY A 109 3.85 0.34 37.92
N ARG A 110 3.29 -0.01 36.75
CA ARG A 110 2.36 -1.16 36.61
C ARG A 110 3.06 -2.49 36.93
N LEU A 111 4.30 -2.68 36.47
CA LEU A 111 5.10 -3.87 36.76
C LEU A 111 5.44 -4.00 38.25
N ASP A 112 5.79 -2.89 38.91
CA ASP A 112 6.09 -2.87 40.33
C ASP A 112 4.86 -3.23 41.19
N VAL A 113 3.68 -2.72 40.83
CA VAL A 113 2.41 -3.07 41.49
C VAL A 113 2.11 -4.56 41.31
N LEU A 114 2.23 -5.07 40.09
CA LEU A 114 2.02 -6.49 39.81
C LEU A 114 2.99 -7.36 40.64
N ARG A 115 4.29 -7.03 40.63
CA ARG A 115 5.30 -7.75 41.40
C ARG A 115 5.03 -7.74 42.90
N LYS A 116 4.58 -6.61 43.46
CA LYS A 116 4.23 -6.50 44.89
C LYS A 116 3.00 -7.34 45.26
N SER A 117 2.10 -7.61 44.31
CA SER A 117 0.93 -8.45 44.53
C SER A 117 1.22 -9.96 44.47
N MET A 118 2.40 -10.34 43.98
CA MET A 118 2.82 -11.74 43.83
C MET A 118 3.43 -12.29 45.11
N THR A 119 3.14 -13.55 45.41
CA THR A 119 3.84 -14.32 46.45
C THR A 119 5.19 -14.84 45.93
N GLU A 120 6.05 -15.31 46.82
CA GLU A 120 7.33 -15.94 46.44
C GLU A 120 7.12 -17.18 45.56
N SER A 121 6.01 -17.91 45.76
CA SER A 121 5.62 -19.04 44.91
C SER A 121 5.28 -18.57 43.50
N ASP A 122 4.51 -17.49 43.36
CA ASP A 122 4.12 -16.95 42.05
C ASP A 122 5.35 -16.45 41.28
N ILE A 123 6.31 -15.80 41.96
CA ILE A 123 7.55 -15.33 41.35
C ILE A 123 8.39 -16.52 40.87
N SER A 124 8.49 -17.56 41.71
CA SER A 124 9.24 -18.77 41.36
C SER A 124 8.62 -19.50 40.16
N GLU A 125 7.29 -19.61 40.11
CA GLU A 125 6.56 -20.17 38.97
C GLU A 125 6.76 -19.33 37.71
N LEU A 126 6.71 -18.00 37.80
CA LEU A 126 6.95 -17.10 36.67
C LEU A 126 8.38 -17.25 36.12
N MET A 127 9.38 -17.35 37.01
CA MET A 127 10.76 -17.59 36.60
C MET A 127 10.91 -18.93 35.88
N GLN A 128 10.28 -19.99 36.38
CA GLN A 128 10.29 -21.29 35.74
C GLN A 128 9.62 -21.23 34.35
N LYS A 129 8.43 -20.64 34.24
CA LYS A 129 7.74 -20.45 32.95
C LYS A 129 8.58 -19.63 31.96
N THR A 130 9.28 -18.61 32.45
CA THR A 130 10.17 -17.80 31.62
C THR A 130 11.34 -18.62 31.09
N GLN A 131 11.94 -19.46 31.93
CA GLN A 131 13.02 -20.36 31.54
C GLN A 131 12.53 -21.43 30.56
N ASP A 132 11.36 -22.02 30.81
CA ASP A 132 10.74 -23.02 29.94
C ASP A 132 10.41 -22.42 28.57
N LEU A 133 9.84 -21.20 28.53
CA LEU A 133 9.58 -20.48 27.29
C LEU A 133 10.86 -20.21 26.51
N LYS A 134 11.92 -19.75 27.20
CA LYS A 134 13.21 -19.49 26.57
C LYS A 134 13.80 -20.76 25.97
N THR A 135 13.82 -21.84 26.74
CA THR A 135 14.27 -23.15 26.27
C THR A 135 13.42 -23.63 25.08
N HIS A 136 12.11 -23.42 25.10
CA HIS A 136 11.24 -23.79 23.99
C HIS A 136 11.52 -23.00 22.71
N GLN A 137 11.70 -21.68 22.79
CA GLN A 137 12.03 -20.82 21.64
C GLN A 137 13.42 -21.09 21.06
N GLU A 138 14.39 -21.46 21.90
CA GLU A 138 15.76 -21.76 21.51
C GLU A 138 15.93 -23.20 21.00
N THR A 139 14.98 -24.10 21.29
CA THR A 139 15.01 -25.48 20.83
C THR A 139 14.43 -25.58 19.42
N PRO A 140 15.24 -25.93 18.39
CA PRO A 140 14.74 -26.07 17.04
C PRO A 140 13.81 -27.29 16.91
N ASP A 141 12.84 -27.20 16.00
CA ASP A 141 11.96 -28.32 15.68
C ASP A 141 12.75 -29.51 15.12
N PRO A 142 12.37 -30.75 15.46
CA PRO A 142 13.04 -31.95 14.96
C PRO A 142 12.80 -32.11 13.45
N PRO A 143 13.71 -32.78 12.71
CA PRO A 143 13.56 -33.00 11.27
C PRO A 143 12.25 -33.70 10.86
N SER A 144 11.67 -34.54 11.72
CA SER A 144 10.38 -35.18 11.47
C SER A 144 9.21 -34.20 11.47
N ALA A 145 9.23 -33.16 12.31
CA ALA A 145 8.21 -32.10 12.33
C ALA A 145 8.36 -31.16 11.13
N LEU A 146 9.60 -30.79 10.78
CA LEU A 146 9.87 -29.97 9.60
C LEU A 146 9.40 -30.63 8.30
N LYS A 147 9.45 -31.96 8.21
CA LYS A 147 8.94 -32.74 7.07
C LYS A 147 7.42 -32.66 6.88
N CYS A 148 6.66 -32.16 7.86
CA CYS A 148 5.22 -31.94 7.71
C CYS A 148 4.91 -30.69 6.87
N ILE A 149 5.88 -29.79 6.67
CA ILE A 149 5.73 -28.61 5.83
C ILE A 149 5.91 -29.03 4.36
N PRO A 150 4.89 -28.91 3.50
CA PRO A 150 5.02 -29.30 2.11
C PRO A 150 6.01 -28.37 1.40
N THR A 151 6.87 -28.96 0.57
CA THR A 151 7.86 -28.23 -0.25
C THR A 151 7.69 -28.60 -1.71
N LEU A 152 8.00 -27.66 -2.60
CA LEU A 152 8.18 -27.97 -4.02
C LEU A 152 9.41 -28.85 -4.23
N ALA A 153 9.40 -29.67 -5.26
CA ALA A 153 10.57 -30.40 -5.72
C ALA A 153 11.48 -29.46 -6.52
N LEU A 154 12.78 -29.79 -6.59
CA LEU A 154 13.71 -29.06 -7.48
C LEU A 154 13.27 -29.10 -8.96
N SER A 155 12.53 -30.14 -9.35
CA SER A 155 11.93 -30.28 -10.68
C SER A 155 10.83 -29.26 -10.98
N ASP A 156 10.23 -28.65 -9.94
CA ASP A 156 9.17 -27.65 -10.10
C ASP A 156 9.74 -26.25 -10.39
N ILE A 157 11.06 -26.08 -10.27
CA ILE A 157 11.76 -24.82 -10.55
C ILE A 157 12.16 -24.79 -12.03
N PRO A 158 11.72 -23.78 -12.81
CA PRO A 158 12.16 -23.60 -14.19
C PRO A 158 13.69 -23.50 -14.27
N LYS A 159 14.30 -24.24 -15.20
CA LYS A 159 15.77 -24.25 -15.39
C LYS A 159 16.31 -22.99 -16.06
N GLU A 160 15.45 -22.28 -16.79
CA GLU A 160 15.79 -21.04 -17.48
C GLU A 160 15.02 -19.89 -16.85
N SER A 161 15.66 -18.72 -16.74
CA SER A 161 14.99 -17.48 -16.35
C SER A 161 14.01 -17.03 -17.44
N GLN A 162 13.02 -16.25 -17.03
CA GLN A 162 12.09 -15.63 -17.96
C GLN A 162 12.85 -14.68 -18.89
N LYS A 163 12.75 -14.91 -20.20
CA LYS A 163 13.34 -14.05 -21.23
C LYS A 163 12.38 -12.91 -21.52
N ILE A 164 12.88 -11.67 -21.47
CA ILE A 164 12.12 -10.48 -21.87
C ILE A 164 12.48 -10.19 -23.33
N PRO A 165 11.52 -10.20 -24.27
CA PRO A 165 11.80 -9.85 -25.65
C PRO A 165 12.36 -8.44 -25.70
N THR A 166 13.56 -8.29 -26.28
CA THR A 166 14.28 -7.02 -26.33
C THR A 166 14.88 -6.85 -27.71
N ALA A 167 14.46 -5.82 -28.42
CA ALA A 167 15.05 -5.41 -29.69
C ALA A 167 15.80 -4.09 -29.49
N ILE A 168 17.07 -4.07 -29.91
CA ILE A 168 17.97 -2.92 -29.83
C ILE A 168 18.04 -2.26 -31.20
N ARG A 169 17.83 -0.94 -31.25
CA ARG A 169 17.95 -0.14 -32.47
C ARG A 169 18.70 1.15 -32.19
N SER A 170 19.47 1.63 -33.17
CA SER A 170 20.10 2.95 -33.10
C SER A 170 19.17 4.01 -33.69
N LEU A 171 18.97 5.11 -32.96
CA LEU A 171 18.29 6.32 -33.41
C LEU A 171 19.33 7.42 -33.62
N GLY A 172 19.61 7.77 -34.88
CA GLY A 172 20.71 8.68 -35.19
C GLY A 172 22.08 8.06 -34.89
N GLN A 173 23.07 8.90 -34.56
CA GLN A 173 24.44 8.43 -34.35
C GLN A 173 24.73 7.93 -32.92
N ASN A 174 24.03 8.44 -31.90
CA ASN A 174 24.43 8.29 -30.49
C ASN A 174 23.30 7.88 -29.52
N VAL A 175 22.12 7.50 -30.00
CA VAL A 175 21.01 7.07 -29.13
C VAL A 175 20.70 5.61 -29.40
N GLU A 176 20.85 4.78 -28.39
CA GLU A 176 20.38 3.40 -28.41
C GLU A 176 18.95 3.35 -27.85
N VAL A 177 18.06 2.64 -28.53
CA VAL A 177 16.67 2.44 -28.11
C VAL A 177 16.44 0.96 -27.89
N LEU A 178 16.07 0.62 -26.66
CA LEU A 178 15.63 -0.70 -26.27
C LEU A 178 14.10 -0.75 -26.36
N SER A 179 13.58 -1.76 -27.06
CA SER A 179 12.14 -1.95 -27.21
C SER A 179 11.74 -3.35 -26.75
N HIS A 180 10.65 -3.41 -25.99
CA HIS A 180 10.13 -4.64 -25.41
C HIS A 180 8.71 -4.88 -25.92
N ASP A 181 8.55 -5.86 -26.81
CA ASP A 181 7.24 -6.26 -27.33
C ASP A 181 6.55 -7.17 -26.31
N ILE A 182 5.87 -6.54 -25.35
CA ILE A 182 5.11 -7.21 -24.30
C ILE A 182 3.71 -6.61 -24.23
N PHE A 183 2.74 -7.42 -23.79
CA PHE A 183 1.37 -6.94 -23.61
C PHE A 183 1.29 -5.92 -22.45
N THR A 184 0.98 -4.67 -22.76
CA THR A 184 0.89 -3.56 -21.79
C THR A 184 -0.50 -2.95 -21.69
N ASN A 185 -1.54 -3.63 -22.19
CA ASN A 185 -2.91 -3.12 -22.19
C ASN A 185 -3.03 -1.73 -22.86
N ASP A 186 -2.41 -1.60 -24.03
CA ASP A 186 -2.35 -0.35 -24.83
C ASP A 186 -1.68 0.84 -24.13
N VAL A 187 -0.91 0.59 -23.05
CA VAL A 187 -0.10 1.60 -22.36
C VAL A 187 1.33 1.59 -22.89
N VAL A 188 1.87 2.77 -23.22
CA VAL A 188 3.28 2.92 -23.60
C VAL A 188 4.08 3.36 -22.38
N TYR A 189 5.10 2.58 -22.02
CA TYR A 189 6.09 2.94 -21.03
C TYR A 189 7.36 3.43 -21.74
N ALA A 190 7.81 4.63 -21.40
CA ALA A 190 9.00 5.24 -21.98
C ALA A 190 9.91 5.77 -20.88
N GLU A 191 11.16 5.32 -20.89
CA GLU A 191 12.19 5.75 -19.96
C GLU A 191 13.33 6.40 -20.75
N PHE A 192 13.85 7.51 -20.23
CA PHE A 192 14.97 8.24 -20.80
C PHE A 192 16.11 8.22 -19.80
N ALA A 193 17.12 7.39 -20.07
CA ALA A 193 18.31 7.28 -19.25
C ALA A 193 19.38 8.24 -19.75
N PHE A 194 19.91 9.08 -18.84
CA PHE A 194 21.00 10.01 -19.12
C PHE A 194 22.20 9.66 -18.25
N ASP A 195 23.40 9.70 -18.84
CA ASP A 195 24.63 9.54 -18.07
C ASP A 195 24.89 10.80 -17.22
N MET A 196 24.90 10.61 -15.90
CA MET A 196 25.16 11.67 -14.92
C MET A 196 26.63 11.75 -14.48
N SER A 197 27.54 10.99 -15.09
CA SER A 197 28.97 10.95 -14.74
C SER A 197 29.67 12.32 -14.78
N SER A 198 29.16 13.26 -15.57
CA SER A 198 29.67 14.62 -15.72
C SER A 198 29.04 15.64 -14.76
N VAL A 199 28.03 15.27 -13.97
CA VAL A 199 27.38 16.16 -13.01
C VAL A 199 28.29 16.32 -11.77
N PRO A 200 28.65 17.56 -11.38
CA PRO A 200 29.47 17.80 -10.20
C PRO A 200 28.86 17.20 -8.92
N LYS A 201 29.68 16.55 -8.08
CA LYS A 201 29.24 15.89 -6.83
C LYS A 201 28.47 16.78 -5.84
N HIS A 202 28.61 18.10 -5.92
CA HIS A 202 27.88 19.01 -5.04
C HIS A 202 26.45 19.31 -5.53
N LEU A 203 26.08 18.83 -6.71
CA LEU A 203 24.75 18.93 -7.32
C LEU A 203 24.04 17.56 -7.42
N LEU A 204 24.73 16.48 -7.04
CA LEU A 204 24.18 15.13 -6.88
C LEU A 204 23.78 14.92 -5.42
#